data_AF-A0A7C7PKS7-F1
#
_entry.id   AF-A0A7C7PKS7-F1
#
_cell.length_a   1.000
_cell.length_b   1.000
_cell.length_c   1.000
_cell.angle_alpha   90.00
_cell.angle_beta   90.00
_cell.angle_gamma   90.00
#
_symmetry.space_group_name_H-M   'P 1'
#
loop_
_entity.id
_entity.type
_entity.pdbx_description
1 polymer ?
#
loop_
_entity_poly.entity_id
_entity_poly.type
_entity_poly.pdbx_seq_one_letter_code
_entity_poly.pdbx_strand_id
1 'polypeptide(L)'
;MRRLAAALAIVFAASLGLPAAAVEPDEVLADAALEQRARDLSHQIRCVVCQNESIDSSNADLAKDMRILVRERLVAGDSNQQVLDYLVARYGDFVLLRPPVKPGTYVLWFGPAAITLLGILGVFFFLRRQRRPAAAVQPLSAEEEARLARLLDSADAPDAEASGRPGQSEPGQSQPGQSQKDTAERS
;
A
#
# COMPACT_ATOMS: atom_id res chain seq x y z
N MET A 1 5.53 33.77 -21.10
CA MET A 1 5.52 32.29 -20.98
C MET A 1 6.87 31.63 -21.29
N ARG A 2 7.49 31.85 -22.46
CA ARG A 2 8.81 31.23 -22.80
C ARG A 2 9.95 31.50 -21.81
N ARG A 3 10.06 32.73 -21.27
CA ARG A 3 11.09 33.09 -20.28
C ARG A 3 10.86 32.45 -18.90
N LEU A 4 9.61 32.26 -18.51
CA LEU A 4 9.24 31.56 -17.27
C LEU A 4 9.52 30.05 -17.39
N ALA A 5 9.19 29.44 -18.53
CA ALA A 5 9.51 28.04 -18.80
C ALA A 5 11.04 27.79 -18.80
N ALA A 6 11.82 28.71 -19.38
CA ALA A 6 13.28 28.63 -19.36
C ALA A 6 13.86 28.77 -17.94
N ALA A 7 13.35 29.71 -17.14
CA ALA A 7 13.79 29.87 -15.75
C ALA A 7 13.45 28.63 -14.90
N LEU A 8 12.26 28.05 -15.07
CA LEU A 8 11.84 26.84 -14.36
C LEU A 8 12.69 25.62 -14.76
N ALA A 9 13.03 25.49 -16.04
CA ALA A 9 13.91 24.43 -16.53
C ALA A 9 15.35 24.56 -15.98
N ILE A 10 15.87 25.79 -15.85
CA ILE A 10 17.20 26.05 -15.26
C ILE A 10 17.21 25.73 -13.77
N VAL A 11 16.17 26.14 -13.02
CA VAL A 11 16.03 25.80 -11.59
C VAL A 11 15.89 24.29 -11.40
N PHE A 12 15.08 23.62 -12.22
CA PHE A 12 14.95 22.17 -12.19
C PHE A 12 16.27 21.47 -12.51
N ALA A 13 16.98 21.89 -13.56
CA ALA A 13 18.29 21.35 -13.90
C ALA A 13 19.34 21.59 -12.80
N ALA A 14 19.31 22.75 -12.13
CA ALA A 14 20.19 23.05 -11.00
C ALA A 14 19.84 22.27 -9.73
N SER A 15 18.59 21.79 -9.61
CA SER A 15 18.15 20.94 -8.50
C SER A 15 18.49 19.46 -8.68
N LEU A 16 18.92 19.03 -9.86
CA LEU A 16 19.58 17.73 -10.05
C LEU A 16 20.99 17.84 -9.47
N GLY A 17 21.09 17.69 -8.15
CA GLY A 17 22.38 17.63 -7.45
C GLY A 17 23.28 16.56 -8.07
N LEU A 18 24.56 16.88 -8.25
CA LEU A 18 25.60 15.91 -8.57
C LEU A 18 25.66 14.89 -7.40
N PRO A 19 25.55 13.57 -7.64
CA PRO A 19 26.01 12.58 -6.67
C PRO A 19 27.41 12.95 -6.13
N ALA A 20 27.43 13.40 -4.88
CA ALA A 20 28.66 13.54 -4.14
C ALA A 20 29.16 12.13 -3.78
N ALA A 21 30.39 11.80 -4.17
CA ALA A 21 31.03 10.59 -3.71
C ALA A 21 31.27 10.72 -2.21
N ALA A 22 30.64 9.84 -1.42
CA ALA A 22 30.76 9.92 0.03
C ALA A 22 31.99 9.22 0.60
N VAL A 23 32.64 8.38 -0.21
CA VAL A 23 33.91 7.74 0.16
C VAL A 23 35.07 8.65 -0.20
N GLU A 24 35.89 8.95 0.79
CA GLU A 24 37.03 9.84 0.62
C GLU A 24 38.27 9.09 0.09
N PRO A 25 39.17 9.77 -0.66
CA PRO A 25 40.34 9.12 -1.27
C PRO A 25 41.32 8.49 -0.27
N ASP A 26 41.37 9.00 0.96
CA ASP A 26 42.22 8.49 2.05
C ASP A 26 41.72 7.15 2.62
N GLU A 27 40.47 6.78 2.37
CA GLU A 27 39.91 5.50 2.82
C GLU A 27 40.23 4.34 1.87
N VAL A 28 40.58 4.63 0.61
CA VAL A 28 40.62 3.62 -0.47
C VAL A 28 41.81 2.67 -0.29
N LEU A 29 41.55 1.37 -0.32
CA LEU A 29 42.61 0.36 -0.21
C LEU A 29 43.49 0.31 -1.48
N ALA A 30 44.79 0.04 -1.29
CA ALA A 30 45.73 -0.14 -2.38
C ALA A 30 45.45 -1.43 -3.20
N ASP A 31 44.93 -2.48 -2.55
CA ASP A 31 44.47 -3.70 -3.23
C ASP A 31 43.07 -3.47 -3.80
N ALA A 32 42.98 -3.41 -5.13
CA ALA A 32 41.74 -3.18 -5.84
C ALA A 32 40.66 -4.27 -5.61
N ALA A 33 41.07 -5.53 -5.38
CA ALA A 33 40.12 -6.61 -5.12
C ALA A 33 39.51 -6.47 -3.72
N LEU A 34 40.32 -6.10 -2.72
CA LEU A 34 39.81 -5.81 -1.38
C LEU A 34 38.96 -4.54 -1.35
N GLU A 35 39.34 -3.48 -2.08
CA GLU A 35 38.52 -2.27 -2.19
C GLU A 35 37.16 -2.57 -2.81
N GLN A 36 37.11 -3.35 -3.89
CA GLN A 36 35.82 -3.72 -4.51
C GLN A 36 34.93 -4.49 -3.52
N ARG A 37 35.51 -5.42 -2.75
CA ARG A 37 34.78 -6.11 -1.68
C ARG A 37 34.28 -5.15 -0.60
N ALA A 38 35.08 -4.15 -0.23
CA ALA A 38 34.70 -3.13 0.75
C ALA A 38 33.51 -2.30 0.26
N ARG A 39 33.52 -1.90 -1.02
CA ARG A 39 32.41 -1.19 -1.69
C ARG A 39 31.13 -2.03 -1.70
N ASP A 40 31.23 -3.28 -2.13
CA ASP A 40 30.08 -4.19 -2.20
C ASP A 40 29.45 -4.44 -0.82
N LEU A 41 30.26 -4.54 0.23
CA LEU A 41 29.79 -4.64 1.61
C LEU A 41 29.16 -3.32 2.08
N SER A 42 29.79 -2.18 1.78
CA SER A 42 29.33 -0.86 2.20
C SER A 42 27.95 -0.51 1.62
N HIS A 43 27.60 -1.00 0.43
CA HIS A 43 26.26 -0.88 -0.14
C HIS A 43 25.19 -1.74 0.55
N GLN A 44 25.59 -2.77 1.32
CA GLN A 44 24.67 -3.65 2.04
C GLN A 44 24.46 -3.20 3.49
N ILE A 45 25.31 -2.32 3.98
CA ILE A 45 25.32 -1.85 5.35
C ILE A 45 24.63 -0.48 5.42
N ARG A 46 23.63 -0.36 6.29
CA ARG A 46 22.91 0.87 6.60
C ARG A 46 23.72 1.72 7.57
N CYS A 47 23.78 3.02 7.32
CA CYS A 47 24.17 3.98 8.35
C CYS A 47 23.09 4.04 9.45
N VAL A 48 23.40 3.58 10.66
CA VAL A 48 22.43 3.44 11.77
C VAL A 48 21.89 4.77 12.31
N VAL A 49 22.52 5.89 11.98
CA VAL A 49 22.07 7.25 12.34
C VAL A 49 21.42 7.99 11.17
N CYS A 50 21.40 7.40 9.98
CA CYS A 50 20.92 8.02 8.76
C CYS A 50 19.55 7.47 8.34
N GLN A 51 18.83 8.19 7.48
CA GLN A 51 17.50 7.79 7.00
C GLN A 51 17.59 6.75 5.87
N ASN A 52 17.76 5.47 6.25
CA ASN A 52 17.73 4.33 5.30
C ASN A 52 18.76 4.47 4.16
N GLU A 53 19.96 4.92 4.50
CA GLU A 53 21.05 5.15 3.56
C GLU A 53 22.17 4.13 3.78
N SER A 54 22.85 3.73 2.71
CA SER A 54 24.04 2.88 2.80
C SER A 54 25.23 3.64 3.38
N ILE A 55 26.17 2.95 4.03
CA ILE A 55 27.41 3.60 4.48
C ILE A 55 28.29 4.01 3.29
N ASP A 56 28.14 3.41 2.10
CA ASP A 56 28.88 3.84 0.89
C ASP A 56 28.45 5.21 0.37
N SER A 57 27.14 5.53 0.47
CA SER A 57 26.58 6.78 -0.06
C SER A 57 26.46 7.90 0.98
N SER A 58 26.55 7.56 2.27
CA SER A 58 26.34 8.53 3.36
C SER A 58 27.60 9.29 3.74
N ASN A 59 27.47 10.62 3.84
CA ASN A 59 28.53 11.54 4.28
C ASN A 59 28.58 11.73 5.80
N ALA A 60 27.85 10.94 6.58
CA ALA A 60 27.89 11.04 8.04
C ALA A 60 29.24 10.54 8.60
N ASP A 61 29.74 11.17 9.66
CA ASP A 61 30.99 10.75 10.31
C ASP A 61 30.95 9.28 10.73
N LEU A 62 29.82 8.81 11.26
CA LEU A 62 29.65 7.41 11.62
C LEU A 62 29.72 6.47 10.41
N ALA A 63 29.22 6.89 9.24
CA ALA A 63 29.33 6.09 8.02
C ALA A 63 30.80 5.97 7.58
N LYS A 64 31.59 7.05 7.68
CA LYS A 64 33.03 7.03 7.44
C LYS A 64 33.73 6.04 8.37
N ASP A 65 33.50 6.12 9.67
CA ASP A 65 34.10 5.20 10.66
C ASP A 65 33.74 3.74 10.35
N MET A 66 32.50 3.47 9.97
CA MET A 66 32.06 2.11 9.59
C MET A 66 32.73 1.62 8.30
N ARG A 67 32.92 2.49 7.30
CA ARG A 67 33.63 2.13 6.05
C ARG A 67 35.10 1.82 6.30
N ILE A 68 35.77 2.61 7.14
CA ILE A 68 37.15 2.34 7.56
C ILE A 68 37.22 0.98 8.27
N LEU A 69 36.33 0.73 9.23
CA LEU A 69 36.25 -0.53 9.95
C LEU A 69 36.05 -1.73 9.00
N VAL A 70 35.16 -1.63 8.01
CA VAL A 70 34.97 -2.70 7.00
C VAL A 70 36.28 -3.03 6.29
N ARG A 71 37.03 -2.00 5.87
CA ARG A 71 38.31 -2.17 5.18
C ARG A 71 39.37 -2.78 6.08
N GLU A 72 39.47 -2.32 7.32
CA GLU A 72 40.39 -2.90 8.32
C GLU A 72 40.14 -4.40 8.51
N ARG A 73 38.88 -4.82 8.61
CA ARG A 73 38.52 -6.23 8.79
C ARG A 73 38.83 -7.07 7.54
N LEU A 74 38.62 -6.51 6.34
CA LEU A 74 39.01 -7.17 5.09
C LEU A 74 40.52 -7.35 4.97
N VAL A 75 41.30 -6.32 5.34
CA VAL A 75 42.78 -6.40 5.39
C VAL A 75 43.24 -7.41 6.44
N ALA A 76 42.52 -7.54 7.55
CA ALA A 76 42.77 -8.56 8.58
C ALA A 76 42.45 -10.00 8.12
N GLY A 77 41.88 -10.19 6.93
CA GLY A 77 41.61 -11.50 6.34
C GLY A 77 40.18 -12.02 6.55
N ASP A 78 39.27 -11.19 7.08
CA ASP A 78 37.89 -11.62 7.28
C ASP A 78 37.16 -11.87 5.93
N SER A 79 36.31 -12.90 5.93
CA SER A 79 35.33 -13.12 4.87
C SER A 79 34.21 -12.08 4.94
N ASN A 80 33.50 -11.89 3.83
CA ASN A 80 32.38 -10.95 3.76
C ASN A 80 31.32 -11.22 4.85
N GLN A 81 31.02 -12.49 5.12
CA GLN A 81 30.06 -12.86 6.15
C GLN A 81 30.57 -12.52 7.54
N GLN A 82 31.85 -12.77 7.84
CA GLN A 82 32.45 -12.42 9.14
C GLN A 82 32.43 -10.90 9.39
N VAL A 83 32.65 -10.08 8.35
CA VAL A 83 32.53 -8.62 8.47
C VAL A 83 31.09 -8.21 8.80
N LEU A 84 30.10 -8.77 8.09
CA LEU A 84 28.69 -8.48 8.37
C LEU A 84 28.27 -8.96 9.76
N ASP A 85 28.65 -10.17 10.15
CA ASP A 85 28.36 -10.75 11.47
C ASP A 85 28.97 -9.91 12.59
N TYR A 86 30.20 -9.40 12.38
CA TYR A 86 30.85 -8.50 13.32
C TYR A 86 30.07 -7.19 13.52
N LEU A 87 29.57 -6.60 12.43
CA LEU A 87 28.75 -5.40 12.50
C LEU A 87 27.39 -5.70 13.15
N VAL A 88 26.74 -6.81 12.80
CA VAL A 88 25.46 -7.23 13.40
C VAL A 88 25.61 -7.50 14.90
N ALA A 89 26.72 -8.10 15.34
CA ALA A 89 26.97 -8.33 16.75
C ALA A 89 27.05 -7.03 17.56
N ARG A 90 27.46 -5.91 16.95
CA ARG A 90 27.62 -4.61 17.60
C ARG A 90 26.42 -3.67 17.43
N TYR A 91 25.79 -3.68 16.26
CA TYR A 91 24.75 -2.74 15.86
C TYR A 91 23.37 -3.39 15.65
N GLY A 92 23.27 -4.72 15.80
CA GLY A 92 22.04 -5.49 15.57
C GLY A 92 21.73 -5.67 14.09
N ASP A 93 20.62 -6.36 13.76
CA ASP A 93 20.26 -6.64 12.36
C ASP A 93 19.88 -5.37 11.57
N PHE A 94 19.53 -4.28 12.25
CA PHE A 94 19.14 -3.01 11.62
C PHE A 94 20.30 -2.37 10.85
N VAL A 95 21.54 -2.75 11.18
CA VAL A 95 22.75 -2.34 10.45
C VAL A 95 22.76 -2.87 9.01
N LEU A 96 21.98 -3.91 8.70
CA LEU A 96 21.86 -4.42 7.34
C LEU A 96 20.72 -3.70 6.62
N LEU A 97 20.96 -3.28 5.37
CA LEU A 97 19.90 -2.72 4.53
C LEU A 97 18.82 -3.76 4.21
N ARG A 98 19.21 -5.04 4.15
CA ARG A 98 18.29 -6.17 4.01
C ARG A 98 18.22 -6.96 5.32
N PRO A 99 17.06 -6.97 6.00
CA PRO A 99 16.87 -7.77 7.19
C PRO A 99 17.12 -9.26 6.89
N PRO A 100 17.77 -10.02 7.78
CA PRO A 100 17.96 -11.45 7.56
C PRO A 100 16.63 -12.20 7.67
N VAL A 101 16.50 -13.29 6.91
CA VAL A 101 15.36 -14.22 7.04
C VAL A 101 15.65 -15.15 8.21
N LYS A 102 15.00 -14.90 9.34
CA LYS A 102 15.13 -15.66 10.58
C LYS A 102 13.76 -15.87 11.21
N PRO A 103 13.59 -16.78 12.18
CA PRO A 103 12.28 -17.05 12.77
C PRO A 103 11.52 -15.79 13.25
N GLY A 104 12.24 -14.81 13.81
CA GLY A 104 11.66 -13.54 14.24
C GLY A 104 11.19 -12.61 13.10
N THR A 105 11.67 -12.78 11.87
CA THR A 105 11.28 -11.96 10.70
C THR A 105 10.30 -12.67 9.77
N TYR A 106 9.91 -13.93 10.05
CA TYR A 106 9.01 -14.69 9.18
C TYR A 106 7.67 -14.01 8.93
N VAL A 107 7.09 -13.35 9.95
CA VAL A 107 5.83 -12.62 9.77
C VAL A 107 5.99 -11.47 8.76
N LEU A 108 7.13 -10.79 8.74
CA LEU A 108 7.41 -9.71 7.78
C LEU A 108 7.53 -10.26 6.35
N TRP A 109 8.21 -11.40 6.18
CA TRP A 109 8.47 -12.00 4.86
C TRP A 109 7.27 -12.75 4.28
N PHE A 110 6.57 -13.55 5.10
CA PHE A 110 5.49 -14.43 4.67
C PHE A 110 4.09 -13.90 4.99
N GLY A 111 3.99 -12.89 5.85
CA GLY A 111 2.72 -12.29 6.27
C GLY A 111 1.87 -11.79 5.09
N PRO A 112 2.41 -11.00 4.14
CA PRO A 112 1.64 -10.55 2.98
C PRO A 112 1.06 -11.71 2.18
N ALA A 113 1.88 -12.73 1.87
CA ALA A 113 1.43 -13.91 1.12
C ALA A 113 0.38 -14.72 1.89
N ALA A 114 0.55 -14.89 3.21
CA ALA A 114 -0.41 -15.58 4.06
C ALA A 114 -1.76 -14.86 4.10
N ILE A 115 -1.77 -13.53 4.27
CA ILE A 115 -2.99 -12.71 4.27
C ILE A 115 -3.70 -12.80 2.92
N THR A 116 -2.96 -12.68 1.81
CA THR A 116 -3.53 -12.82 0.46
C THR A 116 -4.15 -14.19 0.25
N LEU A 117 -3.46 -15.27 0.65
CA LEU A 117 -3.99 -16.63 0.53
C LEU A 117 -5.27 -16.81 1.35
N LEU A 118 -5.29 -16.34 2.60
CA LEU A 118 -6.47 -16.39 3.46
C LEU A 118 -7.64 -15.60 2.85
N GLY A 119 -7.38 -14.43 2.27
CA GLY A 119 -8.38 -13.63 1.56
C GLY A 119 -8.98 -14.36 0.35
N ILE A 120 -8.13 -14.96 -0.49
CA ILE A 120 -8.56 -15.74 -1.67
C ILE A 120 -9.42 -16.93 -1.22
N LEU A 121 -8.98 -17.68 -0.22
CA LEU A 121 -9.73 -18.81 0.32
C LEU A 121 -11.08 -18.34 0.90
N GLY A 122 -11.09 -17.24 1.65
CA GLY A 122 -12.31 -16.65 2.20
C GLY A 122 -13.34 -16.31 1.12
N VAL A 123 -12.92 -15.62 0.05
CA VAL A 123 -13.78 -15.29 -1.09
C VAL A 123 -14.24 -16.56 -1.82
N PHE A 124 -13.34 -17.51 -2.07
CA PHE A 124 -13.67 -18.77 -2.73
C PHE A 124 -14.75 -19.55 -1.96
N PHE A 125 -14.58 -19.72 -0.65
CA PHE A 125 -15.57 -20.40 0.18
C PHE A 125 -16.88 -19.62 0.30
N PHE A 126 -16.82 -18.28 0.37
CA PHE A 126 -18.01 -17.43 0.38
C PHE A 126 -18.83 -17.57 -0.90
N LEU A 127 -18.18 -17.48 -2.07
CA LEU A 127 -18.84 -17.66 -3.37
C LEU A 127 -19.38 -19.09 -3.53
N ARG A 128 -18.63 -20.11 -3.10
CA ARG A 128 -19.08 -21.50 -3.14
C ARG A 128 -20.31 -21.73 -2.25
N ARG A 129 -20.39 -21.07 -1.10
CA ARG A 129 -21.56 -21.13 -0.20
C ARG A 129 -22.77 -20.38 -0.76
N GLN A 130 -22.56 -19.27 -1.46
CA GLN A 130 -23.65 -18.52 -2.11
C GLN A 130 -24.20 -19.21 -3.35
N ARG A 131 -23.42 -20.07 -4.00
CA ARG A 131 -23.94 -21.04 -4.97
C ARG A 131 -24.77 -22.10 -4.24
N ARG A 132 -25.95 -21.70 -3.74
CA ARG A 132 -27.06 -22.64 -3.65
C ARG A 132 -27.19 -23.22 -5.06
N PRO A 133 -27.27 -24.55 -5.23
CA PRO A 133 -27.76 -25.06 -6.51
C PRO A 133 -29.03 -24.27 -6.80
N ALA A 134 -29.13 -23.67 -8.00
CA ALA A 134 -30.40 -23.13 -8.44
C ALA A 134 -31.38 -24.26 -8.12
N ALA A 135 -32.28 -24.03 -7.15
CA ALA A 135 -33.32 -24.99 -6.86
C ALA A 135 -33.90 -25.28 -8.24
N ALA A 136 -33.81 -26.54 -8.69
CA ALA A 136 -34.18 -26.92 -10.04
C ALA A 136 -35.49 -26.19 -10.32
N VAL A 137 -35.48 -25.25 -11.27
CA VAL A 137 -36.63 -24.38 -11.50
C VAL A 137 -37.74 -25.35 -11.81
N GLN A 138 -38.64 -25.54 -10.85
CA GLN A 138 -39.71 -26.49 -11.03
C GLN A 138 -40.53 -25.94 -12.20
N PRO A 139 -40.87 -26.77 -13.19
CA PRO A 139 -41.75 -26.32 -14.26
C PRO A 139 -43.01 -25.75 -13.61
N LEU A 140 -43.46 -24.58 -14.10
CA LEU A 140 -44.66 -23.92 -13.60
C LEU A 140 -45.81 -24.92 -13.65
N SER A 141 -46.62 -24.97 -12.58
CA SER A 141 -47.86 -25.71 -12.64
C SER A 141 -48.79 -25.08 -13.68
N ALA A 142 -49.68 -25.88 -14.29
CA ALA A 142 -50.61 -25.39 -15.30
C ALA A 142 -51.46 -24.18 -14.81
N GLU A 143 -51.71 -24.10 -13.50
CA GLU A 143 -52.42 -22.99 -12.87
C GLU A 143 -51.58 -21.72 -12.78
N GLU A 144 -50.27 -21.84 -12.52
CA GLU A 144 -49.33 -20.71 -12.53
C GLU A 144 -49.09 -20.19 -13.95
N GLU A 145 -48.99 -21.06 -14.95
CA GLU A 145 -48.90 -20.67 -16.36
C GLU A 145 -50.15 -19.91 -16.82
N ALA A 146 -51.34 -20.40 -16.47
CA ALA A 146 -52.59 -19.72 -16.80
C ALA A 146 -52.71 -18.35 -16.13
N ARG A 147 -52.21 -18.20 -14.90
CA ARG A 147 -52.16 -16.91 -14.20
C ARG A 147 -51.16 -15.96 -14.86
N LEU A 148 -50.00 -16.45 -15.27
CA LEU A 148 -48.97 -15.65 -15.94
C LEU A 148 -49.47 -15.14 -17.31
N ALA A 149 -50.14 -16.00 -18.07
CA ALA A 149 -50.73 -15.65 -19.36
C ALA A 149 -51.74 -14.51 -19.23
N ARG A 150 -52.60 -14.52 -18.20
CA ARG A 150 -53.55 -13.43 -17.93
C ARG A 150 -52.86 -12.11 -17.58
N LEU A 151 -51.75 -12.15 -16.84
CA LEU A 151 -51.02 -10.96 -16.45
C LEU A 151 -50.28 -10.33 -17.63
N LEU A 152 -49.71 -11.15 -18.52
CA LEU A 152 -49.07 -10.66 -19.75
C LEU A 152 -50.11 -10.06 -20.72
N ASP A 153 -51.24 -10.73 -20.90
CA ASP A 153 -52.35 -10.24 -21.72
C ASP A 153 -52.91 -8.90 -21.19
N SER A 154 -53.00 -8.74 -19.87
CA SER A 154 -53.40 -7.48 -19.24
C SER A 154 -52.35 -6.36 -19.33
N ALA A 155 -51.06 -6.70 -19.54
CA ALA A 155 -49.98 -5.75 -19.65
C ALA A 155 -49.77 -5.27 -21.11
N ASP A 156 -50.12 -6.11 -22.09
CA ASP A 156 -50.10 -5.79 -23.52
C ASP A 156 -51.40 -5.14 -24.02
N ALA A 157 -52.45 -5.11 -23.18
CA ALA A 157 -53.65 -4.33 -23.46
C ALA A 157 -53.29 -2.83 -23.47
N PRO A 158 -53.47 -2.11 -24.59
CA PRO A 158 -53.17 -0.68 -24.64
C PRO A 158 -54.13 0.04 -23.70
N ASP A 159 -53.59 0.93 -22.86
CA ASP A 159 -54.30 1.71 -21.84
C ASP A 159 -55.67 2.22 -22.33
N ALA A 160 -56.69 1.41 -22.10
CA ALA A 160 -58.09 1.75 -22.24
C ALA A 160 -58.71 1.48 -20.88
N GLU A 161 -58.56 2.46 -19.99
CA GLU A 161 -59.70 3.17 -19.40
C GLU A 161 -59.29 3.80 -18.07
N ALA A 162 -58.99 5.09 -18.10
CA ALA A 162 -59.26 5.94 -16.97
C ALA A 162 -60.78 6.00 -16.77
N SER A 163 -61.34 5.25 -15.82
CA SER A 163 -62.60 5.61 -15.15
C SER A 163 -62.92 4.71 -13.95
N GLY A 164 -63.12 5.33 -12.79
CA GLY A 164 -64.05 4.79 -11.78
C GLY A 164 -63.44 4.19 -10.52
N ARG A 165 -63.06 5.04 -9.56
CA ARG A 165 -63.25 4.68 -8.15
C ARG A 165 -63.83 5.87 -7.38
N PRO A 166 -65.02 5.75 -6.77
CA PRO A 166 -65.67 6.85 -6.05
C PRO A 166 -64.97 7.08 -4.71
N GLY A 167 -64.96 8.35 -4.30
CA GLY A 167 -64.21 8.86 -3.17
C GLY A 167 -64.66 8.35 -1.80
N GLN A 168 -63.73 8.46 -0.86
CA GLN A 168 -64.03 8.69 0.54
C GLN A 168 -63.28 9.93 0.99
N SER A 169 -64.07 10.89 1.44
CA SER A 169 -63.71 12.14 2.09
C SER A 169 -63.25 11.92 3.52
N GLU A 170 -62.15 12.56 3.93
CA GLU A 170 -61.93 12.95 5.32
C GLU A 170 -61.46 14.41 5.40
N PRO A 171 -61.93 15.19 6.40
CA PRO A 171 -61.75 16.62 6.46
C PRO A 171 -60.42 17.03 7.09
N GLY A 172 -59.92 18.19 6.67
CA GLY A 172 -58.69 18.79 7.19
C GLY A 172 -58.74 19.09 8.69
N GLN A 173 -57.59 18.90 9.34
CA GLN A 173 -57.21 19.65 10.52
C GLN A 173 -55.89 20.37 10.26
N SER A 174 -56.04 21.69 10.19
CA SER A 174 -55.03 22.71 10.38
C SER A 174 -54.39 22.60 11.77
N GLN A 175 -53.06 22.71 11.85
CA GLN A 175 -52.41 23.26 13.04
C GLN A 175 -51.28 24.23 12.62
N PRO A 176 -51.34 25.50 13.05
CA PRO A 176 -50.26 26.46 12.91
C PRO A 176 -49.28 26.33 14.10
N GLY A 177 -48.03 26.72 13.91
CA GLY A 177 -47.08 26.74 15.04
C GLY A 177 -45.63 27.05 14.67
N GLN A 178 -45.38 28.15 13.97
CA GLN A 178 -44.07 28.80 14.01
C GLN A 178 -43.92 29.50 15.38
N SER A 179 -42.90 29.15 16.15
CA SER A 179 -42.41 29.98 17.25
C SER A 179 -40.89 29.91 17.30
N GLN A 180 -40.31 31.00 16.82
CA GLN A 180 -39.08 31.65 17.25
C GLN A 180 -38.19 30.88 18.24
N LYS A 181 -36.92 30.75 17.87
CA LYS A 181 -35.82 31.13 18.76
C LYS A 181 -34.57 31.48 17.95
N ASP A 182 -34.48 32.76 17.61
CA ASP A 182 -33.22 33.47 17.56
C ASP A 182 -32.59 33.43 18.96
N THR A 183 -31.35 32.97 19.07
CA THR A 183 -30.40 33.50 20.05
C THR A 183 -29.00 33.31 19.50
N ALA A 184 -28.45 34.42 19.01
CA ALA A 184 -27.03 34.63 18.78
C ALA A 184 -26.27 34.79 20.11
N GLU A 185 -24.93 34.75 20.02
CA GLU A 185 -23.91 34.91 21.08
C GLU A 185 -23.76 33.68 22.01
N ARG A 186 -22.57 33.10 22.24
CA ARG A 186 -21.31 33.72 22.67
C ARG A 186 -20.19 32.66 22.81
N SER A 187 -18.94 33.10 22.63
CA SER A 187 -17.63 32.47 22.95
C SER A 187 -16.93 31.65 21.88
#